data_AF-A0A819PEK1-F1
#
_entry.id   AF-A0A819PEK1-F1
#
_cell.length_a   1.000
_cell.length_b   1.000
_cell.length_c   1.000
_cell.angle_alpha   90.00
_cell.angle_beta   90.00
_cell.angle_gamma   90.00
#
_symmetry.space_group_name_H-M   'P 1'
#
loop_
_entity.id
_entity.type
_entity.pdbx_description
1 polymer ?
#
loop_
_entity_poly.entity_id
_entity_poly.type
_entity_poly.pdbx_seq_one_letter_code
_entity_poly.pdbx_strand_id
1 'polypeptide(L)'
;MWRFLPIFDPYVDYLISRDLDSPIIRRETETINMWLSKKQKKNFFYIARDNIEHSSFILGGLWGAALVRARHTLINIFQPMLIPSIVKYYHGIGDQTFLNDYVGDRVKNNSLIFDSYFCESLGGRPFLSRRPMHGCFLGCIRPCCNNVVNVHFNETRIPCPIKCRPKKHPDWIYC
;
A
#
# COMPACT_ATOMS: atom_id res chain seq x y z
N MET A 1 14.27 3.88 5.74
CA MET A 1 14.03 5.14 4.99
C MET A 1 14.77 5.25 3.65
N TRP A 2 15.99 4.73 3.48
CA TRP A 2 16.72 4.79 2.19
C TRP A 2 15.90 4.40 0.96
N ARG A 3 14.99 3.42 1.10
CA ARG A 3 14.06 2.98 0.03
C ARG A 3 13.13 4.08 -0.52
N PHE A 4 13.00 5.24 0.13
CA PHE A 4 12.17 6.35 -0.37
C PHE A 4 12.97 7.46 -1.05
N LEU A 5 14.31 7.39 -1.05
CA LEU A 5 15.17 8.37 -1.71
C LEU A 5 14.87 8.61 -3.21
N PRO A 6 14.39 7.62 -3.98
CA PRO A 6 14.01 7.86 -5.38
C PRO A 6 12.94 8.94 -5.58
N ILE A 7 12.22 9.38 -4.54
CA ILE A 7 11.35 10.58 -4.62
C ILE A 7 12.11 11.82 -5.09
N PHE A 8 13.39 11.94 -4.74
CA PHE A 8 14.22 13.09 -5.08
C PHE A 8 14.94 12.96 -6.42
N ASP A 9 14.86 11.80 -7.08
CA ASP A 9 15.51 11.59 -8.38
C ASP A 9 14.71 12.29 -9.49
N PRO A 10 15.30 13.25 -10.23
CA PRO A 10 14.61 13.99 -11.30
C PRO A 10 14.19 13.10 -12.47
N TYR A 11 14.77 11.91 -12.64
CA TYR A 11 14.48 10.97 -13.73
C TYR A 11 13.44 9.91 -13.37
N VAL A 12 13.00 9.84 -12.11
CA VAL A 12 11.98 8.88 -11.67
C VAL A 12 10.59 9.46 -11.89
N ASP A 13 9.79 8.89 -12.80
CA ASP A 13 8.40 9.29 -13.02
C ASP A 13 7.42 8.66 -12.03
N TYR A 14 7.69 7.40 -11.66
CA TYR A 14 6.89 6.61 -10.74
C TYR A 14 7.81 5.85 -9.78
N LEU A 15 7.47 5.89 -8.51
CA LEU A 15 8.07 5.10 -7.45
C LEU A 15 7.01 4.16 -6.89
N ILE A 16 7.38 2.90 -6.67
CA ILE A 16 6.59 1.94 -5.90
C ILE A 16 7.51 1.35 -4.84
N SER A 17 7.14 1.50 -3.57
CA SER A 17 7.79 0.80 -2.47
C SER A 17 7.06 -0.51 -2.25
N ARG A 18 7.78 -1.62 -2.44
CA ARG A 18 7.25 -2.98 -2.43
C ARG A 18 8.13 -3.91 -1.61
N ASP A 19 7.53 -4.76 -0.79
CA ASP A 19 8.26 -5.82 -0.10
C ASP A 19 8.75 -6.88 -1.10
N LEU A 20 10.07 -7.09 -1.14
CA LEU A 20 10.73 -7.95 -2.13
C LEU A 20 10.38 -9.42 -1.93
N ASP A 21 10.17 -9.83 -0.69
CA ASP A 21 9.80 -11.17 -0.26
C ASP A 21 8.32 -11.51 -0.51
N SER A 22 7.53 -10.57 -1.03
CA SER A 22 6.14 -10.82 -1.46
C SER A 22 6.01 -11.21 -2.94
N PRO A 23 5.17 -12.19 -3.32
CA PRO A 23 4.90 -12.54 -4.72
C PRO A 23 4.06 -11.46 -5.40
N ILE A 24 4.35 -11.17 -6.68
CA ILE A 24 3.49 -10.30 -7.49
C ILE A 24 2.25 -11.11 -7.86
N ILE A 25 1.08 -10.61 -7.46
CA ILE A 25 -0.19 -11.27 -7.74
C ILE A 25 -1.08 -10.40 -8.61
N ARG A 26 -2.00 -11.04 -9.35
CA ARG A 26 -2.94 -10.35 -10.24
C ARG A 26 -3.64 -9.15 -9.58
N ARG A 27 -4.03 -9.31 -8.31
CA ARG A 27 -4.68 -8.27 -7.50
C ARG A 27 -3.83 -7.01 -7.35
N GLU A 28 -2.54 -7.16 -7.12
CA GLU A 28 -1.58 -6.06 -7.07
C GLU A 28 -1.50 -5.37 -8.44
N THR A 29 -1.28 -6.14 -9.50
CA THR A 29 -1.14 -5.62 -10.86
C THR A 29 -2.38 -4.87 -11.33
N GLU A 30 -3.59 -5.36 -11.05
CA GLU A 30 -4.85 -4.72 -11.44
C GLU A 30 -5.03 -3.34 -10.77
N THR A 31 -4.71 -3.23 -9.48
CA THR A 31 -4.86 -1.97 -8.74
C THR A 31 -3.80 -0.94 -9.13
N ILE A 32 -2.56 -1.38 -9.39
CA ILE A 32 -1.50 -0.53 -9.94
C ILE A 32 -1.87 -0.05 -11.35
N ASN A 33 -2.33 -0.94 -12.23
CA ASN A 33 -2.78 -0.56 -13.58
C ASN A 33 -3.91 0.47 -13.54
N MET A 34 -4.86 0.32 -12.61
CA MET A 34 -5.89 1.32 -12.38
C MET A 34 -5.27 2.65 -11.96
N TRP A 35 -4.37 2.66 -10.98
CA TRP A 35 -3.68 3.87 -10.51
C TRP A 35 -2.86 4.57 -11.60
N LEU A 36 -2.19 3.83 -12.47
CA LEU A 36 -1.40 4.37 -13.58
C LEU A 36 -2.28 4.96 -14.70
N SER A 37 -3.54 4.56 -14.79
CA SER A 37 -4.45 5.01 -15.84
C SER A 37 -4.68 6.53 -15.87
N LYS A 38 -5.01 7.06 -17.05
CA LYS A 38 -5.35 8.48 -17.24
C LYS A 38 -6.55 8.94 -16.39
N LYS A 39 -7.44 8.01 -16.00
CA LYS A 39 -8.61 8.31 -15.15
C LYS A 39 -8.21 8.64 -13.71
N GLN A 40 -7.02 8.22 -13.28
CA GLN A 40 -6.51 8.42 -11.92
C GLN A 40 -5.45 9.53 -11.84
N LYS A 41 -5.36 10.44 -12.82
CA LYS A 41 -4.38 11.54 -12.85
C LYS A 41 -4.38 12.45 -11.61
N LYS A 42 -5.54 12.62 -10.94
CA LYS A 42 -5.65 13.41 -9.69
C LYS A 42 -5.01 12.70 -8.48
N ASN A 43 -4.83 11.39 -8.58
CA ASN A 43 -4.26 10.56 -7.53
C ASN A 43 -2.77 10.36 -7.80
N PHE A 44 -1.94 11.27 -7.27
CA PHE A 44 -0.49 11.15 -7.40
C PHE A 44 0.12 10.15 -6.41
N PHE A 45 -0.68 9.58 -5.51
CA PHE A 45 -0.26 8.58 -4.54
C PHE A 45 -1.12 7.32 -4.64
N TYR A 46 -0.56 6.18 -4.27
CA TYR A 46 -1.20 4.86 -4.23
C TYR A 46 -0.93 4.20 -2.89
N ILE A 47 -1.96 3.59 -2.31
CA ILE A 47 -1.88 2.90 -1.02
C ILE A 47 -2.67 1.60 -1.15
N ALA A 48 -2.10 0.49 -0.66
CA ALA A 48 -2.79 -0.79 -0.61
C ALA A 48 -2.68 -1.47 0.76
N ARG A 49 -3.82 -1.93 1.28
CA ARG A 49 -3.95 -2.58 2.60
C ARG A 49 -4.80 -3.83 2.47
N ASP A 50 -4.14 -4.96 2.29
CA ASP A 50 -4.81 -6.22 1.93
C ASP A 50 -4.84 -7.30 3.02
N ASN A 51 -4.55 -7.00 4.29
CA ASN A 51 -4.55 -7.97 5.39
C ASN A 51 -4.99 -7.28 6.69
N ILE A 52 -5.45 -8.05 7.68
CA ILE A 52 -5.89 -7.53 8.97
C ILE A 52 -4.76 -6.86 9.77
N GLU A 53 -3.51 -7.27 9.58
CA GLU A 53 -2.33 -6.64 10.17
C GLU A 53 -1.93 -5.34 9.47
N HIS A 54 -2.56 -5.00 8.33
CA HIS A 54 -2.31 -3.76 7.60
C HIS A 54 -3.08 -2.56 8.17
N SER A 55 -2.99 -2.39 9.50
CA SER A 55 -3.71 -1.36 10.27
C SER A 55 -3.09 0.04 10.18
N SER A 56 -1.92 0.19 9.56
CA SER A 56 -1.29 1.48 9.32
C SER A 56 -1.84 2.17 8.07
N PHE A 57 -1.98 3.49 8.10
CA PHE A 57 -2.52 4.24 6.95
C PHE A 57 -1.67 4.05 5.69
N ILE A 58 -0.35 4.10 5.80
CA ILE A 58 0.59 3.76 4.72
C ILE A 58 1.54 2.69 5.26
N LEU A 59 1.57 1.51 4.66
CA LEU A 59 2.58 0.50 4.98
C LEU A 59 3.88 0.85 4.28
N GLY A 60 5.01 0.54 4.92
CA GLY A 60 6.31 0.83 4.35
C GLY A 60 6.56 0.17 2.99
N GLY A 61 5.97 -1.01 2.75
CA GLY A 61 6.14 -1.81 1.55
C GLY A 61 4.93 -1.92 0.62
N LEU A 62 3.89 -1.11 0.78
CA LEU A 62 2.67 -1.21 -0.06
C LEU A 62 2.12 0.17 -0.46
N TRP A 63 2.97 0.98 -1.09
CA TRP A 63 2.59 2.31 -1.58
C TRP A 63 3.34 2.72 -2.84
N GLY A 64 2.84 3.75 -3.52
CA GLY A 64 3.50 4.33 -4.68
C GLY A 64 3.26 5.84 -4.83
N ALA A 65 4.18 6.51 -5.49
CA ALA A 65 4.11 7.93 -5.84
C ALA A 65 4.35 8.14 -7.34
N ALA A 66 3.54 8.99 -7.94
CA ALA A 66 3.65 9.40 -9.33
C ALA A 66 4.26 10.81 -9.39
N LEU A 67 5.59 10.87 -9.40
CA LEU A 67 6.37 12.11 -9.48
C LEU A 67 6.01 12.91 -10.73
N VAL A 68 5.75 12.23 -11.85
CA VAL A 68 5.28 12.85 -13.10
C VAL A 68 3.97 13.64 -12.93
N ARG A 69 3.18 13.37 -11.89
CA ARG A 69 1.93 14.08 -11.59
C ARG A 69 2.09 15.21 -10.58
N ALA A 70 3.05 15.13 -9.65
CA ALA A 70 3.15 16.04 -8.51
C ALA A 70 4.56 16.17 -7.90
N ARG A 71 5.61 16.24 -8.73
CA ARG A 71 7.02 16.22 -8.29
C ARG A 71 7.33 17.22 -7.17
N HIS A 72 7.03 18.51 -7.36
CA HIS A 72 7.34 19.52 -6.34
C HIS A 72 6.62 19.25 -5.01
N THR A 73 5.34 18.86 -5.06
CA THR A 73 4.56 18.51 -3.86
C THR A 73 5.17 17.31 -3.14
N LEU A 74 5.52 16.25 -3.87
CA LEU A 74 6.10 15.04 -3.31
C LEU A 74 7.49 15.30 -2.72
N ILE A 75 8.35 16.06 -3.40
CA ILE A 75 9.66 16.49 -2.86
C ILE A 75 9.47 17.25 -1.53
N ASN A 76 8.55 18.21 -1.49
CA ASN A 76 8.30 19.00 -0.27
C ASN A 76 7.78 18.14 0.89
N ILE A 77 6.89 17.17 0.61
CA ILE A 77 6.36 16.25 1.63
C ILE A 77 7.47 15.38 2.22
N PHE A 78 8.36 14.86 1.38
CA PHE A 78 9.42 13.95 1.80
C PHE A 78 10.70 14.65 2.24
N GLN A 79 10.85 15.96 2.03
CA GLN A 79 12.02 16.77 2.40
C GLN A 79 12.55 16.52 3.83
N PRO A 80 11.71 16.28 4.87
CA PRO A 80 12.19 15.95 6.22
C PRO A 80 13.14 14.74 6.26
N MET A 81 13.07 13.82 5.30
CA MET A 81 14.02 12.70 5.18
C MET A 81 15.47 13.11 4.92
N LEU A 82 15.71 14.35 4.51
CA LEU A 82 17.07 14.87 4.28
C LEU A 82 17.70 15.44 5.55
N ILE A 83 16.95 15.50 6.66
CA ILE A 83 17.43 16.06 7.93
C ILE A 83 18.05 14.92 8.77
N PRO A 84 19.37 14.95 9.08
CA PRO A 84 20.06 13.83 9.74
C PRO A 84 19.46 13.42 11.09
N SER A 85 18.97 14.38 11.88
CA SER A 85 18.33 14.09 13.18
C SER A 85 17.02 13.33 13.02
N ILE A 86 16.22 13.65 11.99
CA ILE A 86 15.00 12.92 11.64
C ILE A 86 15.36 11.51 11.20
N VAL A 87 16.35 11.36 10.31
CA VAL A 87 16.78 10.03 9.85
C VAL A 87 17.28 9.14 10.98
N LYS A 88 18.01 9.73 11.94
CA LYS A 88 18.48 9.01 13.12
C LYS A 88 17.32 8.58 14.03
N TYR A 89 16.25 9.37 14.12
CA TYR A 89 15.06 9.06 14.92
C TYR A 89 14.27 7.89 14.30
N TYR A 90 14.04 7.90 12.99
CA TYR A 90 13.24 6.88 12.28
C TYR A 90 14.10 5.71 11.75
N HIS A 91 14.66 4.90 12.65
CA HIS A 91 15.43 3.69 12.31
C HIS A 91 14.59 2.39 12.39
N GLY A 92 15.04 1.30 11.76
CA GLY A 92 14.31 0.02 11.74
C GLY A 92 12.92 0.14 11.11
N ILE A 93 11.87 -0.22 11.87
CA ILE A 93 10.45 -0.04 11.49
C ILE A 93 10.01 1.43 11.38
N GLY A 94 10.88 2.37 11.75
CA GLY A 94 10.59 3.80 11.78
C GLY A 94 10.25 4.41 10.42
N ASP A 95 10.51 3.71 9.30
CA ASP A 95 10.10 4.23 8.00
C ASP A 95 8.58 4.22 7.80
N GLN A 96 7.86 3.25 8.38
CA GLN A 96 6.40 3.26 8.41
C GLN A 96 5.87 4.38 9.32
N THR A 97 6.51 4.60 10.48
CA THR A 97 6.16 5.72 11.37
C THR A 97 6.41 7.07 10.68
N PHE A 98 7.52 7.21 9.94
CA PHE A 98 7.80 8.40 9.14
C PHE A 98 6.69 8.68 8.12
N LEU A 99 6.22 7.65 7.40
CA LEU A 99 5.11 7.81 6.45
C LEU A 99 3.84 8.30 7.14
N ASN A 100 3.55 7.78 8.34
CA ASN A 100 2.40 8.23 9.12
C ASN A 100 2.53 9.70 9.55
N ASP A 101 3.67 10.07 10.13
CA ASP A 101 3.88 11.39 10.74
C ASP A 101 4.05 12.51 9.69
N TYR A 102 4.71 12.22 8.56
CA TYR A 102 5.08 13.22 7.56
C TYR A 102 4.30 13.11 6.25
N VAL A 103 3.81 11.94 5.86
CA VAL A 103 3.26 11.74 4.50
C VAL A 103 1.75 11.60 4.51
N GLY A 104 1.18 10.79 5.42
CA GLY A 104 -0.22 10.35 5.41
C GLY A 104 -1.24 11.45 5.16
N ASP A 105 -1.34 12.43 6.06
CA ASP A 105 -2.31 13.51 5.96
C ASP A 105 -2.13 14.39 4.72
N ARG A 106 -0.88 14.53 4.26
CA ARG A 106 -0.53 15.39 3.11
C ARG A 106 -0.88 14.76 1.76
N VAL A 107 -1.01 13.42 1.69
CA VAL A 107 -1.34 12.69 0.46
C VAL A 107 -2.74 12.10 0.45
N LYS A 108 -3.44 12.03 1.60
CA LYS A 108 -4.73 11.34 1.77
C LYS A 108 -5.77 11.72 0.70
N ASN A 109 -5.91 13.00 0.40
CA ASN A 109 -6.90 13.51 -0.57
C ASN A 109 -6.49 13.32 -2.03
N ASN A 110 -5.25 12.89 -2.29
CA ASN A 110 -4.68 12.64 -3.61
C ASN A 110 -4.18 11.20 -3.76
N SER A 111 -4.76 10.29 -2.97
CA SER A 111 -4.41 8.87 -2.95
C SER A 111 -5.50 8.04 -3.60
N LEU A 112 -5.12 7.09 -4.46
CA LEU A 112 -5.96 5.94 -4.76
C LEU A 112 -5.68 4.84 -3.75
N ILE A 113 -6.63 4.61 -2.86
CA ILE A 113 -6.47 3.72 -1.69
C ILE A 113 -7.31 2.46 -1.88
N PHE A 114 -6.67 1.29 -1.78
CA PHE A 114 -7.36 -0.01 -1.72
C PHE A 114 -7.22 -0.61 -0.34
N ASP A 115 -8.33 -1.11 0.21
CA ASP A 115 -8.39 -1.62 1.58
C ASP A 115 -9.40 -2.77 1.73
N SER A 116 -8.96 -3.87 2.33
CA SER A 116 -9.76 -5.06 2.60
C SER A 116 -10.40 -5.08 4.00
N TYR A 117 -9.84 -4.38 4.99
CA TYR A 117 -10.22 -4.49 6.41
C TYR A 117 -10.54 -3.17 7.11
N PHE A 118 -9.83 -2.09 6.80
CA PHE A 118 -9.90 -0.80 7.48
C PHE A 118 -10.53 0.30 6.62
N CYS A 119 -11.31 -0.06 5.60
CA CYS A 119 -11.91 0.90 4.68
C CYS A 119 -12.79 1.95 5.36
N GLU A 120 -13.38 1.63 6.52
CA GLU A 120 -14.23 2.58 7.28
C GLU A 120 -13.40 3.58 8.08
N SER A 121 -12.33 3.14 8.73
CA SER A 121 -11.51 3.98 9.61
C SER A 121 -10.40 4.72 8.85
N LEU A 122 -9.78 4.06 7.87
CA LEU A 122 -8.65 4.55 7.09
C LEU A 122 -9.03 4.91 5.65
N GLY A 123 -10.30 4.79 5.28
CA GLY A 123 -10.79 5.03 3.93
C GLY A 123 -10.32 3.96 2.93
N GLY A 124 -10.62 4.19 1.66
CA GLY A 124 -10.24 3.29 0.58
C GLY A 124 -11.39 2.44 0.06
N ARG A 125 -11.14 1.82 -1.08
CA ARG A 125 -12.12 1.02 -1.80
C ARG A 125 -11.74 -0.46 -1.75
N PRO A 126 -12.73 -1.35 -1.93
CA PRO A 126 -12.43 -2.76 -2.20
C PRO A 126 -11.51 -2.90 -3.40
N PHE A 127 -10.67 -3.92 -3.36
CA PHE A 127 -9.89 -4.37 -4.51
C PHE A 127 -10.76 -4.91 -5.64
N LEU A 128 -10.15 -5.00 -6.83
CA LEU A 128 -10.85 -5.27 -8.09
C LEU A 128 -11.11 -6.77 -8.35
N SER A 129 -10.30 -7.65 -7.77
CA SER A 129 -10.40 -9.11 -7.88
C SER A 129 -10.69 -9.75 -6.53
N ARG A 130 -11.06 -11.03 -6.51
CA ARG A 130 -11.17 -11.82 -5.27
C ARG A 130 -9.79 -12.28 -4.82
N ARG A 131 -9.57 -12.41 -3.50
CA ARG A 131 -8.36 -13.08 -2.99
C ARG A 131 -8.35 -14.54 -3.43
N PRO A 132 -7.27 -15.05 -4.04
CA PRO A 132 -7.21 -16.45 -4.48
C PRO A 132 -7.38 -17.43 -3.30
N MET A 133 -6.73 -17.13 -2.18
CA MET A 133 -6.78 -17.90 -0.93
C MET A 133 -6.44 -16.97 0.24
N HIS A 134 -6.80 -17.34 1.47
CA HIS A 134 -6.63 -16.50 2.67
C HIS A 134 -5.22 -15.88 2.79
N GLY A 135 -4.17 -16.71 2.67
CA GLY A 135 -2.78 -16.28 2.78
C GLY A 135 -2.20 -15.62 1.52
N CYS A 136 -3.01 -15.35 0.50
CA CYS A 136 -2.55 -14.72 -0.74
C CYS A 136 -2.98 -13.25 -0.84
N PHE A 137 -2.34 -12.42 -0.02
CA PHE A 137 -2.57 -10.98 0.06
C PHE A 137 -1.31 -10.20 -0.36
N LEU A 138 -1.48 -8.93 -0.73
CA LEU A 138 -0.35 -8.05 -1.05
C LEU A 138 0.55 -7.88 0.17
N GLY A 139 1.86 -8.15 0.07
CA GLY A 139 2.79 -8.07 1.22
C GLY A 139 2.94 -9.38 2.00
N CYS A 140 2.28 -10.47 1.60
CA CYS A 140 2.54 -11.78 2.21
C CYS A 140 3.97 -12.24 1.95
N ILE A 141 4.61 -12.87 2.94
CA ILE A 141 5.98 -13.37 2.85
C ILE A 141 5.99 -14.72 2.11
N ARG A 142 6.88 -14.89 1.13
CA ARG A 142 7.05 -16.19 0.44
C ARG A 142 7.51 -17.30 1.41
N PRO A 143 7.01 -18.54 1.28
CA PRO A 143 6.04 -18.99 0.28
C PRO A 143 4.60 -18.67 0.70
N CYS A 144 3.93 -17.82 -0.08
CA CYS A 144 2.50 -17.57 0.02
C CYS A 144 1.89 -17.67 -1.39
N CYS A 145 0.56 -17.69 -1.50
CA CYS A 145 -0.15 -17.92 -2.77
C CYS A 145 0.13 -19.28 -3.45
N ASN A 146 0.70 -20.25 -2.73
CA ASN A 146 0.94 -21.60 -3.23
C ASN A 146 -0.06 -22.58 -2.60
N ASN A 147 -0.58 -23.50 -3.39
CA ASN A 147 -1.50 -24.56 -2.94
C ASN A 147 -0.87 -25.54 -1.93
N VAL A 148 0.45 -25.48 -1.71
CA VAL A 148 1.23 -26.54 -1.06
C VAL A 148 1.59 -26.23 0.39
N VAL A 149 1.45 -24.98 0.86
CA VAL A 149 2.02 -24.62 2.17
C VAL A 149 0.94 -24.21 3.16
N ASN A 150 0.68 -25.11 4.10
CA ASN A 150 0.22 -24.80 5.46
C ASN A 150 1.28 -23.93 6.15
N VAL A 151 1.52 -22.71 5.68
CA VAL A 151 2.26 -21.75 6.51
C VAL A 151 1.30 -21.40 7.62
N HIS A 152 1.74 -21.60 8.85
CA HIS A 152 1.07 -21.24 10.09
C HIS A 152 0.85 -19.72 10.19
N PHE A 153 0.08 -19.12 9.27
CA PHE A 153 -0.60 -17.87 9.54
C PHE A 153 -1.78 -18.23 10.44
N ASN A 154 -1.47 -18.33 11.74
CA ASN A 154 -2.45 -18.43 12.82
C ASN A 154 -3.29 -17.14 12.98
N GLU A 155 -3.11 -16.16 12.10
CA GLU A 155 -4.14 -15.15 11.84
C GLU A 155 -5.40 -15.90 11.40
N THR A 156 -6.31 -15.96 12.36
CA THR A 156 -7.65 -16.48 12.23
C THR A 156 -8.22 -16.04 10.90
N ARG A 157 -8.92 -16.96 10.24
CA ARG A 157 -9.61 -16.82 8.96
C ARG A 157 -10.70 -15.73 8.99
N ILE A 158 -10.36 -14.52 9.41
CA ILE A 158 -11.26 -13.41 9.70
C ILE A 158 -11.74 -12.89 8.36
N PRO A 159 -13.05 -13.00 8.08
CA PRO A 159 -13.62 -12.45 6.88
C PRO A 159 -13.43 -10.94 6.85
N CYS A 160 -13.23 -10.35 5.67
CA CYS A 160 -13.30 -8.90 5.53
C CYS A 160 -14.64 -8.37 6.07
N PRO A 161 -14.68 -7.16 6.64
CA PRO A 161 -15.92 -6.47 6.95
C PRO A 161 -16.80 -6.33 5.71
N ILE A 162 -18.11 -6.54 5.85
CA ILE A 162 -19.06 -6.48 4.72
C ILE A 162 -18.96 -5.16 3.96
N LYS A 163 -18.74 -4.05 4.68
CA LYS A 163 -18.61 -2.71 4.11
C LYS A 163 -17.34 -2.52 3.27
N CYS A 164 -16.30 -3.30 3.50
CA CYS A 164 -15.05 -3.27 2.73
C CYS A 164 -15.04 -4.26 1.55
N ARG A 165 -16.12 -5.02 1.36
CA ARG A 165 -16.28 -5.91 0.20
C ARG A 165 -16.79 -5.14 -1.02
N PRO A 166 -16.48 -5.59 -2.25
CA PRO A 166 -17.11 -5.03 -3.43
C PRO A 166 -18.63 -5.14 -3.35
N LYS A 167 -19.35 -4.05 -3.65
CA LYS A 167 -20.83 -4.03 -3.60
C LYS A 167 -21.49 -5.11 -4.48
N LYS A 168 -20.84 -5.48 -5.59
CA LYS A 168 -21.30 -6.53 -6.51
C LYS A 168 -20.93 -7.95 -6.06
N HIS A 169 -20.04 -8.07 -5.08
CA HIS A 169 -19.52 -9.34 -4.58
C HIS A 169 -19.40 -9.35 -3.05
N PRO A 170 -20.53 -9.23 -2.33
CA PRO A 170 -20.53 -9.32 -0.86
C PRO A 170 -20.15 -10.72 -0.35
N ASP A 171 -20.18 -11.73 -1.22
CA ASP A 171 -19.78 -13.11 -0.99
C ASP A 171 -18.25 -13.31 -0.91
N TRP A 172 -17.46 -12.32 -1.32
CA TRP A 172 -16.00 -12.36 -1.18
C TRP A 172 -15.60 -12.13 0.28
N ILE A 173 -15.71 -13.18 1.09
CA ILE A 173 -15.31 -13.17 2.50
C ILE A 173 -13.81 -12.96 2.67
N TYR A 174 -13.01 -13.31 1.66
CA TYR A 174 -11.61 -12.93 1.51
C TYR A 174 -11.50 -12.02 0.28
N CYS A 175 -11.69 -10.73 0.53
CA CYS A 175 -11.08 -9.64 -0.22
C CYS A 175 -9.63 -9.59 0.29
#